data_AF-A0A532E1D0-F1
#
_entry.id   AF-A0A532E1D0-F1
#
_cell.length_a   1.000
_cell.length_b   1.000
_cell.length_c   1.000
_cell.angle_alpha   90.00
_cell.angle_beta   90.00
_cell.angle_gamma   90.00
#
_symmetry.space_group_name_H-M   'P 1'
#
loop_
_entity.id
_entity.type
_entity.pdbx_description
1 polymer ?
#
loop_
_entity_poly.entity_id
_entity_poly.type
_entity_poly.pdbx_seq_one_letter_code
_entity_poly.pdbx_strand_id
1 'polypeptide(L)' 'MLNDSWITRLVELQQLLTVCPTDLLARCDLALLLERLDQYEEAHFNWKAVLDTDPNNLKAREGMARCRNRTGRPLQSRL' A
#
# COMPACT_ATOMS: atom_id res chain seq x y z
N MET A 1 -9.25 -5.49 22.59
CA MET A 1 -9.41 -4.30 21.72
C MET A 1 -8.31 -4.37 20.68
N LEU A 2 -8.61 -4.87 19.48
CA LEU A 2 -7.62 -5.16 18.41
C LEU A 2 -7.53 -4.04 17.36
N ASN A 3 -8.32 -2.97 17.52
CA ASN A 3 -8.43 -1.92 16.50
C ASN A 3 -7.43 -0.76 16.66
N ASP A 4 -6.83 -0.56 17.85
CA ASP A 4 -5.99 0.61 18.10
C ASP A 4 -4.59 0.51 17.47
N SER A 5 -4.08 -0.71 17.31
CA SER A 5 -2.70 -0.93 16.86
C SER A 5 -2.48 -0.54 15.40
N TRP A 6 -3.42 -0.85 14.50
CA TRP A 6 -3.28 -0.49 13.09
C TRP A 6 -3.60 0.98 12.83
N ILE A 7 -4.52 1.59 13.58
CA ILE A 7 -4.78 3.04 13.51
C ILE A 7 -3.53 3.82 13.93
N THR A 8 -2.94 3.44 15.07
CA THR A 8 -1.70 4.06 15.56
C THR A 8 -0.60 3.93 14.51
N ARG A 9 -0.43 2.73 13.95
CA ARG A 9 0.60 2.50 12.94
C ARG A 9 0.37 3.29 11.65
N LEU A 10 -0.89 3.43 11.22
CA LEU A 10 -1.24 4.22 10.04
C LEU A 10 -0.89 5.69 10.24
N VAL A 11 -1.23 6.25 11.41
CA VAL A 11 -0.91 7.65 11.76
C VAL A 11 0.61 7.86 11.85
N GLU A 12 1.35 6.95 12.50
CA GLU A 12 2.82 7.03 12.57
C GLU A 12 3.46 7.06 11.19
N LEU A 13 3.02 6.18 10.29
CA LEU A 13 3.57 6.09 8.92
C LEU A 13 3.23 7.34 8.10
N GLN A 14 2.00 7.87 8.23
CA GLN A 14 1.63 9.12 7.59
C GLN A 14 2.46 10.29 8.12
N GLN A 15 2.63 10.41 9.43
CA GLN A 15 3.49 11.44 10.03
C GLN A 15 4.94 11.31 9.56
N LEU A 16 5.48 10.10 9.50
CA LEU A 16 6.83 9.89 9.02
C LEU A 16 6.98 10.33 7.57
N LEU A 17 5.98 10.06 6.72
CA LEU A 17 5.95 10.54 5.34
C LEU A 17 5.74 12.06 5.22
N THR A 18 5.18 12.74 6.22
CA THR A 18 5.16 14.21 6.25
C THR A 18 6.54 14.79 6.54
N VAL A 19 7.35 14.13 7.38
CA VAL A 19 8.71 14.56 7.72
C VAL A 19 9.71 14.17 6.62
N CYS A 20 9.58 12.95 6.10
CA CYS A 20 10.42 12.39 5.05
C CYS A 20 9.55 11.84 3.91
N PRO A 21 9.08 12.71 3.00
CA PRO A 21 8.21 12.31 1.89
C PRO A 21 8.95 11.51 0.82
N THR A 22 10.22 11.20 0.98
CA THR A 22 11.00 10.34 0.07
C THR A 22 11.31 8.98 0.70
N ASP A 23 10.87 8.72 1.94
CA ASP A 23 11.10 7.43 2.57
C ASP A 23 10.27 6.34 1.89
N LEU A 24 10.95 5.58 1.04
CA LEU A 24 10.36 4.46 0.31
C LEU A 24 9.97 3.31 1.23
N LEU A 25 10.71 3.08 2.33
CA LEU A 25 10.39 2.02 3.29
C LEU A 25 9.09 2.33 4.01
N ALA A 26 8.92 3.57 4.48
CA ALA A 26 7.69 4.01 5.11
C ALA A 26 6.49 3.96 4.17
N ARG A 27 6.67 4.33 2.89
CA ARG A 27 5.63 4.14 1.87
C ARG A 27 5.28 2.68 1.66
N CYS A 28 6.28 1.79 1.60
CA CYS A 28 6.06 0.36 1.46
C CYS A 28 5.26 -0.19 2.65
N ASP A 29 5.61 0.21 3.86
CA ASP A 29 4.94 -0.26 5.07
C ASP A 29 3.52 0.30 5.19
N LEU A 30 3.28 1.54 4.75
CA LEU A 30 1.94 2.12 4.65
C LEU A 30 1.08 1.34 3.65
N ALA A 31 1.62 1.06 2.45
CA ALA A 31 0.91 0.27 1.44
C ALA A 31 0.56 -1.14 1.94
N LEU A 32 1.47 -1.80 2.65
CA LEU A 32 1.24 -3.10 3.27
C LEU A 32 0.15 -3.07 4.35
N LEU A 33 0.10 -1.99 5.14
CA LEU A 33 -0.95 -1.80 6.13
C LEU A 33 -2.30 -1.59 5.46
N LEU A 34 -2.36 -0.78 4.40
CA LEU A 34 -3.57 -0.56 3.60
C LEU A 34 -4.06 -1.86 2.94
N GLU A 35 -3.16 -2.71 2.44
CA GLU A 35 -3.52 -4.05 1.95
C GLU A 35 -4.19 -4.91 3.03
N ARG A 36 -3.70 -4.85 4.27
CA ARG A 36 -4.30 -5.60 5.40
C ARG A 36 -5.66 -5.04 5.82
N LEU A 37 -5.94 -3.78 5.51
CA LEU A 37 -7.23 -3.12 5.73
C LEU A 37 -8.19 -3.29 4.54
N ASP A 38 -7.83 -4.15 3.57
CA ASP A 38 -8.56 -4.34 2.30
C ASP A 38 -8.69 -3.05 1.44
N GLN A 39 -7.89 -2.02 1.74
CA GLN A 39 -7.80 -0.75 1.00
C GLN A 39 -6.82 -0.88 -0.17
N TYR A 40 -7.14 -1.78 -1.11
CA TYR A 40 -6.23 -2.15 -2.20
C TYR A 40 -5.97 -1.02 -3.21
N GLU A 41 -6.90 -0.08 -3.39
CA GLU A 41 -6.72 1.09 -4.28
C GLU A 41 -5.67 2.06 -3.73
N GLU A 42 -5.78 2.42 -2.44
CA GLU A 42 -4.84 3.30 -1.76
C GLU A 42 -3.46 2.62 -1.64
N ALA A 43 -3.44 1.31 -1.34
CA ALA A 43 -2.20 0.53 -1.39
C ALA A 43 -1.54 0.57 -2.77
N HIS A 44 -2.32 0.39 -3.84
CA HIS A 44 -1.81 0.44 -5.21
C HIS A 44 -1.20 1.81 -5.55
N PHE A 45 -1.81 2.92 -5.11
CA PHE A 45 -1.24 4.25 -5.29
C PHE A 45 0.12 4.39 -4.60
N ASN A 46 0.23 3.93 -3.36
CA ASN A 46 1.48 3.97 -2.61
C ASN A 46 2.57 3.08 -3.23
N TRP A 47 2.21 1.87 -3.68
CA TRP A 47 3.15 0.98 -4.37
C TRP A 47 3.64 1.55 -5.70
N LYS A 48 2.74 2.18 -6.46
CA LYS A 48 3.09 2.88 -7.68
C LYS A 48 4.09 4.01 -7.41
N ALA A 49 3.86 4.83 -6.39
CA ALA A 49 4.77 5.92 -6.03
C ALA A 49 6.18 5.41 -5.67
N VAL A 50 6.27 4.25 -4.99
CA VAL A 50 7.56 3.59 -4.72
C VAL A 50 8.23 3.17 -6.02
N LEU A 51 7.51 2.52 -6.94
CA LEU A 51 8.08 2.09 -8.22
C LEU A 51 8.44 3.23 -9.16
N ASP A 52 7.71 4.35 -9.09
CA ASP A 52 8.03 5.55 -9.86
C ASP A 52 9.36 6.18 -9.38
N THR A 53 9.77 5.93 -8.13
CA THR A 53 11.05 6.39 -7.55
C THR A 53 12.16 5.33 -7.66
N ASP A 54 11.84 4.09 -7.33
CA ASP A 54 12.71 2.91 -7.40
C ASP A 54 12.02 1.81 -8.21
N PRO A 55 12.20 1.80 -9.54
CA PRO A 55 11.57 0.81 -10.42
C PRO A 55 12.00 -0.65 -10.14
N ASN A 56 13.15 -0.84 -9.47
CA ASN A 56 13.69 -2.15 -9.14
C ASN A 56 13.25 -2.64 -7.76
N ASN A 57 12.38 -1.90 -7.06
CA ASN A 57 11.89 -2.29 -5.76
C ASN A 57 11.04 -3.56 -5.82
N LEU A 58 11.63 -4.68 -5.39
CA LEU A 58 10.95 -5.98 -5.43
C LEU A 58 9.67 -5.99 -4.59
N LYS A 59 9.72 -5.40 -3.38
CA LYS A 59 8.57 -5.35 -2.45
C LYS A 59 7.39 -4.61 -3.06
N ALA A 60 7.65 -3.50 -3.76
CA ALA A 60 6.60 -2.73 -4.43
C ALA A 60 6.03 -3.42 -5.66
N ARG A 61 6.86 -4.13 -6.44
CA ARG A 61 6.38 -4.98 -7.54
C ARG A 61 5.45 -6.09 -7.05
N GLU A 62 5.81 -6.76 -5.95
CA GLU A 62 4.98 -7.78 -5.33
C GLU A 62 3.67 -7.19 -4.79
N GLY A 63 3.73 -6.02 -4.14
CA GLY A 63 2.56 -5.27 -3.68
C GLY A 63 1.59 -4.92 -4.81
N MET A 64 2.10 -4.43 -5.94
CA MET A 64 1.30 -4.18 -7.15
C MET A 64 0.62 -5.43 -7.67
N ALA A 65 1.31 -6.57 -7.68
CA ALA A 65 0.73 -7.84 -8.12
C ALA A 65 -0.40 -8.30 -7.17
N ARG A 66 -0.21 -8.16 -5.85
CA ARG A 66 -1.25 -8.46 -4.85
C ARG A 66 -2.46 -7.55 -5.01
N CYS A 67 -2.25 -6.24 -5.13
CA CYS A 67 -3.32 -5.27 -5.38
C CYS A 67 -4.08 -5.60 -6.67
N ARG A 68 -3.40 -5.87 -7.78
CA ARG A 68 -4.02 -6.24 -9.06
C ARG A 68 -4.84 -7.54 -8.98
N ASN A 69 -4.40 -8.54 -8.23
CA ASN A 69 -5.18 -9.78 -8.07
C ASN A 69 -6.47 -9.55 -7.26
N ARG A 70 -6.50 -8.51 -6.43
CA ARG A 70 -7.64 -8.16 -5.57
C ARG A 70 -8.60 -7.18 -6.25
N THR A 71 -8.08 -6.19 -6.97
CA THR A 71 -8.87 -5.21 -7.75
C THR A 71 -9.25 -5.72 -9.14
N GLY A 72 -8.46 -6.65 -9.70
CA GLY A 72 -8.65 -7.30 -11.00
C GLY A 72 -9.48 -8.59 -10.95
N ARG A 73 -10.18 -8.87 -9.83
CA ARG A 73 -11.46 -9.58 -9.93
C ARG A 73 -12.52 -8.52 -10.25
N PRO A 74 -12.83 -8.26 -11.53
CA PRO A 74 -14.08 -7.59 -11.82
C PRO A 74 -15.17 -8.45 -11.19
N LEU A 75 -16.07 -7.82 -10.43
CA LEU A 75 -17.43 -8.32 -10.37
C LEU A 75 -17.84 -8.56 -11.82
N GLN A 76 -18.04 -9.83 -12.17
CA GLN A 76 -18.73 -10.32 -13.36
C GLN A 76 -17.92 -10.36 -14.67
N SER A 77 -17.31 -11.52 -14.91
CA SER A 77 -17.65 -12.25 -16.13
C SER A 77 -19.07 -12.81 -15.97
N ARG A 78 -20.09 -12.11 -16.49
CA ARG A 78 -21.38 -12.68 -16.93
C ARG A 78 -22.22 -11.58 -17.59
N LEU A 79 -22.03 -11.43 -18.90
CA LEU A 79 -23.11 -11.29 -19.86
C LEU A 79 -22.87 -12.35 -20.93
#